data_AF-A0A920RIP9-F1
#
_entry.id   AF-A0A920RIP9-F1
#
_cell.length_a   1.000
_cell.length_b   1.000
_cell.length_c   1.000
_cell.angle_alpha   90.00
_cell.angle_beta   90.00
_cell.angle_gamma   90.00
#
_symmetry.space_group_name_H-M   'P 1'
#
loop_
_entity.id
_entity.type
_entity.pdbx_description
1 polymer ?
#
loop_
_entity_poly.entity_id
_entity_poly.type
_entity_poly.pdbx_seq_one_letter_code
_entity_poly.pdbx_strand_id
1 'polypeptide(L)'
;MGRTRRRGCWGRGEWNKPGIRSFRDSSKGLSTDRAESATRPKDARSGSSGRRLSLARWMPRPDHPLTARVIVNRAWHHHFGTGIVATPGNFGLNGDRPSHPELLDWLSVDFVEHGWSLKHLHRRIMTSTTYRQASYRDPTDEGRAVAVDPANRLLWRANLRRIEAEIVRDSVLAVSGRLDPTPGGQPVMLTTPTNGLSTVKPGPMPTSVNRRSVYLLARRVYPLRFLELFDSPVVPVNCTKRPQSATVLQSLALLNSQFVVDQAAAMADRVRRQSKDDPVAQIRWAYRLALSREPDGGERDACRRFLAEQSADESGKDALRDLCQMLLCTNEFLYVP
;
A
#
# COMPACT_ATOMS: atom_id res chain seq x y z
N MET A 1 64.02 -13.98 -13.62
CA MET A 1 63.24 -15.21 -13.34
C MET A 1 61.80 -14.81 -13.07
N GLY A 2 60.92 -15.02 -14.04
CA GLY A 2 59.58 -14.46 -14.07
C GLY A 2 58.47 -15.50 -14.03
N ARG A 3 57.33 -15.06 -13.48
CA ARG A 3 55.94 -15.51 -13.67
C ARG A 3 55.54 -16.88 -13.11
N THR A 4 55.02 -16.84 -11.89
CA THR A 4 54.05 -17.80 -11.34
C THR A 4 52.75 -17.77 -12.16
N ARG A 5 52.40 -18.91 -12.77
CA ARG A 5 51.18 -19.15 -13.54
C ARG A 5 49.93 -19.01 -12.66
N ARG A 6 49.05 -18.05 -12.95
CA ARG A 6 47.64 -18.08 -12.49
C ARG A 6 46.88 -19.11 -13.33
N ARG A 7 46.42 -20.20 -12.72
CA ARG A 7 45.50 -21.15 -13.33
C ARG A 7 44.11 -20.51 -13.42
N GLY A 8 43.64 -20.22 -14.63
CA GLY A 8 42.25 -19.88 -14.91
C GLY A 8 41.46 -21.15 -15.25
N CYS A 9 40.33 -21.37 -14.60
CA CYS A 9 39.36 -22.39 -15.00
C CYS A 9 38.55 -21.89 -16.19
N TRP A 10 38.69 -22.54 -17.33
CA TRP A 10 37.90 -22.31 -18.53
C TRP A 10 36.60 -23.14 -18.46
N GLY A 11 35.46 -22.52 -18.77
CA GLY A 11 34.22 -23.26 -19.05
C GLY A 11 34.31 -23.92 -20.42
N ARG A 12 33.69 -25.11 -20.60
CA ARG A 12 33.75 -25.88 -21.85
C ARG A 12 33.37 -25.02 -23.06
N GLY A 13 34.24 -24.99 -24.06
CA GLY A 13 34.06 -24.36 -25.37
C GLY A 13 35.15 -24.84 -26.35
N GLU A 14 34.83 -24.91 -27.64
CA GLU A 14 35.68 -25.47 -28.71
C GLU A 14 36.93 -24.63 -29.02
N TRP A 15 37.99 -25.30 -29.51
CA TRP A 15 39.34 -24.74 -29.68
C TRP A 15 39.43 -23.53 -30.62
N ASN A 16 38.61 -23.43 -31.68
CA ASN A 16 38.78 -22.40 -32.72
C ASN A 16 37.88 -21.15 -32.59
N LYS A 17 37.14 -20.97 -31.49
CA LYS A 17 36.36 -19.73 -31.22
C LYS A 17 36.41 -19.35 -29.74
N PRO A 18 37.36 -18.52 -29.28
CA PRO A 18 37.34 -18.00 -27.93
C PRO A 18 36.12 -17.07 -27.75
N GLY A 19 35.15 -17.49 -26.94
CA GLY A 19 33.98 -16.71 -26.58
C GLY A 19 34.32 -15.45 -25.78
N ILE A 20 33.40 -14.47 -25.81
CA ILE A 20 33.52 -13.19 -25.09
C ILE A 20 33.81 -13.45 -23.60
N ARG A 21 34.81 -12.74 -23.06
CA ARG A 21 35.13 -12.75 -21.62
C ARG A 21 33.88 -12.37 -20.81
N SER A 22 33.24 -13.35 -20.18
CA SER A 22 32.21 -13.06 -19.19
C SER A 22 32.90 -12.65 -17.89
N PHE A 23 32.87 -11.35 -17.61
CA PHE A 23 33.22 -10.84 -16.28
C PHE A 23 32.13 -11.32 -15.30
N ARG A 24 32.47 -12.31 -14.48
CA ARG A 24 31.70 -12.66 -13.27
C ARG A 24 31.93 -11.55 -12.24
N ASP A 25 30.97 -10.62 -12.13
CA ASP A 25 30.93 -9.69 -11.01
C ASP A 25 29.47 -9.36 -10.67
N SER A 26 28.91 -10.11 -9.72
CA SER A 26 27.48 -10.13 -9.37
C SER A 26 27.08 -9.03 -8.37
N SER A 27 27.69 -7.85 -8.42
CA SER A 27 27.44 -6.79 -7.43
C SER A 27 27.55 -5.34 -7.93
N LYS A 28 27.99 -5.12 -9.18
CA LYS A 28 28.28 -3.77 -9.71
C LYS A 28 27.08 -2.88 -10.06
N GLY A 29 25.84 -3.33 -9.82
CA GLY A 29 24.65 -2.52 -10.13
C GLY A 29 24.46 -1.31 -9.21
N LEU A 30 25.06 -1.32 -8.01
CA LEU A 30 24.79 -0.32 -6.95
C LEU A 30 26.03 0.08 -6.13
N SER A 31 27.25 -0.36 -6.49
CA SER A 31 28.48 0.21 -5.94
C SER A 31 29.56 0.27 -7.03
N THR A 32 30.13 1.45 -7.23
CA THR A 32 31.20 1.67 -8.21
C THR A 32 32.58 1.36 -7.64
N ASP A 33 32.76 1.22 -6.33
CA ASP A 33 34.03 0.77 -5.77
C ASP A 33 33.82 -0.02 -4.46
N ARG A 34 34.53 -1.15 -4.33
CA ARG A 34 34.53 -2.07 -3.16
C ARG A 34 33.24 -2.83 -2.85
N ALA A 35 32.68 -3.54 -3.82
CA ALA A 35 31.85 -4.68 -3.48
C ALA A 35 32.75 -5.84 -2.99
N GLU A 36 33.12 -5.82 -1.70
CA GLU A 36 33.26 -7.11 -1.03
C GLU A 36 31.94 -7.83 -1.28
N SER A 37 32.02 -8.95 -2.01
CA SER A 37 30.88 -9.82 -2.30
C SER A 37 29.99 -9.92 -1.07
N ALA A 38 28.67 -10.05 -1.24
CA ALA A 38 27.76 -10.45 -0.17
C ALA A 38 28.15 -11.86 0.35
N THR A 39 29.28 -11.93 1.06
CA THR A 39 29.93 -13.14 1.50
C THR A 39 29.19 -13.62 2.71
N ARG A 40 28.85 -14.90 2.70
CA ARG A 40 28.31 -15.64 3.83
C ARG A 40 29.03 -15.20 5.12
N PRO A 41 28.30 -14.97 6.23
CA PRO A 41 28.94 -14.61 7.50
C PRO A 41 30.04 -15.61 7.84
N LYS A 42 31.28 -15.12 8.00
CA LYS A 42 32.46 -15.95 8.30
C LYS A 42 32.29 -16.72 9.62
N ASP A 43 31.44 -16.19 10.51
CA ASP A 43 31.19 -16.68 11.87
C ASP A 43 30.13 -17.81 11.92
N ALA A 44 29.68 -18.30 10.76
CA ALA A 44 28.61 -19.30 10.67
C ALA A 44 29.04 -20.67 11.19
N ARG A 45 28.75 -20.94 12.47
CA ARG A 45 28.90 -22.26 13.10
C ARG A 45 28.15 -23.35 12.32
N SER A 46 28.69 -24.59 12.33
CA SER A 46 28.01 -25.77 11.78
C SER A 46 26.69 -26.04 12.52
N GLY A 47 25.67 -26.51 11.80
CA GLY A 47 24.29 -26.69 12.31
C GLY A 47 23.30 -25.61 11.84
N SER A 48 22.02 -25.97 11.77
CA SER A 48 20.94 -25.11 11.21
C SER A 48 20.71 -23.83 12.03
N SER A 49 20.71 -23.93 13.36
CA SER A 49 20.52 -22.80 14.27
C SER A 49 21.69 -21.80 14.22
N GLY A 50 22.93 -22.29 14.12
CA GLY A 50 24.13 -21.44 14.02
C GLY A 50 24.16 -20.59 12.75
N ARG A 51 23.73 -21.16 11.61
CA ARG A 51 23.63 -20.45 10.34
C ARG A 51 22.55 -19.37 10.35
N ARG A 52 21.35 -19.66 10.89
CA ARG A 52 20.25 -18.69 10.98
C ARG A 52 20.62 -17.51 11.87
N LEU A 53 21.22 -17.76 13.03
CA LEU A 53 21.67 -16.71 13.94
C LEU A 53 22.76 -15.83 13.29
N SER A 54 23.70 -16.43 12.58
CA SER A 54 24.77 -15.68 11.90
C SER A 54 24.22 -14.78 10.81
N LEU A 55 23.23 -15.26 10.04
CA LEU A 55 22.51 -14.43 9.06
C LEU A 55 21.75 -13.29 9.75
N ALA A 56 21.02 -13.58 10.82
CA ALA A 56 20.27 -12.57 11.59
C ALA A 56 21.16 -11.46 12.14
N ARG A 57 22.38 -11.78 12.56
CA ARG A 57 23.38 -10.80 13.04
C ARG A 57 24.08 -10.04 11.92
N TRP A 58 24.17 -10.63 10.73
CA TRP A 58 24.85 -10.02 9.58
C TRP A 58 23.96 -9.03 8.83
N MET A 59 22.66 -9.33 8.66
CA MET A 59 21.73 -8.47 7.92
C MET A 59 21.66 -7.01 8.43
N PRO A 60 21.60 -6.73 9.75
CA PRO A 60 21.50 -5.36 10.25
C PRO A 60 22.86 -4.69 10.49
N ARG A 61 23.97 -5.26 10.01
CA ARG A 61 25.27 -4.61 10.21
C ARG A 61 25.33 -3.29 9.40
N PRO A 62 25.95 -2.23 9.94
CA PRO A 62 26.07 -0.94 9.23
C PRO A 62 26.82 -1.01 7.91
N ASP A 63 27.75 -1.97 7.76
CA ASP A 63 28.53 -2.22 6.55
C ASP A 63 27.75 -3.02 5.49
N HIS A 64 26.54 -3.49 5.80
CA HIS A 64 25.77 -4.29 4.87
C HIS A 64 25.12 -3.40 3.77
N PRO A 65 25.45 -3.61 2.48
CA PRO A 65 25.15 -2.64 1.42
C PRO A 65 23.67 -2.55 1.02
N LEU A 66 22.83 -3.56 1.31
CA LEU A 66 21.46 -3.62 0.78
C LEU A 66 20.34 -3.48 1.82
N THR A 67 20.50 -3.98 3.05
CA THR A 67 19.41 -4.04 4.04
C THR A 67 18.76 -2.68 4.29
N ALA A 68 19.57 -1.65 4.54
CA ALA A 68 19.07 -0.29 4.75
C ALA A 68 18.34 0.23 3.51
N ARG A 69 18.96 0.12 2.33
CA ARG A 69 18.37 0.54 1.04
C ARG A 69 17.03 -0.13 0.75
N VAL A 70 16.91 -1.43 1.02
CA VAL A 70 15.67 -2.19 0.81
C VAL A 70 14.57 -1.70 1.75
N ILE A 71 14.89 -1.48 3.04
CA ILE A 71 13.90 -0.99 4.02
C ILE A 71 13.46 0.44 3.68
N VAL A 72 14.41 1.33 3.39
CA VAL A 72 14.14 2.71 2.98
C VAL A 72 13.26 2.75 1.74
N ASN A 73 13.59 1.96 0.72
CA ASN A 73 12.79 1.91 -0.50
C ASN A 73 11.38 1.37 -0.27
N ARG A 74 11.20 0.41 0.64
CA ARG A 74 9.86 -0.09 1.01
C ARG A 74 9.06 0.98 1.74
N ALA A 75 9.67 1.69 2.69
CA ALA A 75 9.01 2.79 3.39
C ALA A 75 8.63 3.91 2.39
N TRP A 76 9.52 4.23 1.46
CA TRP A 76 9.25 5.17 0.37
C TRP A 76 8.10 4.71 -0.52
N HIS A 77 8.12 3.46 -0.97
CA HIS A 77 7.06 2.86 -1.78
C HIS A 77 5.69 2.98 -1.11
N HIS A 78 5.59 2.75 0.20
CA HIS A 78 4.31 2.88 0.91
C HIS A 78 3.79 4.32 0.98
N HIS A 79 4.67 5.32 0.95
CA HIS A 79 4.29 6.74 0.94
C HIS A 79 3.95 7.26 -0.45
N PHE A 80 4.71 6.86 -1.48
CA PHE A 80 4.61 7.42 -2.83
C PHE A 80 3.98 6.46 -3.87
N GLY A 81 3.57 5.26 -3.46
CA GLY A 81 3.04 4.19 -4.31
C GLY A 81 4.09 3.46 -5.17
N THR A 82 5.21 4.12 -5.49
CA THR A 82 6.36 3.55 -6.19
C THR A 82 7.63 3.84 -5.41
N GLY A 83 8.49 2.83 -5.25
CA GLY A 83 9.79 3.00 -4.60
C GLY A 83 10.75 3.82 -5.46
N ILE A 84 11.81 4.35 -4.86
CA ILE A 84 12.96 4.91 -5.59
C ILE A 84 13.50 3.86 -6.57
N VAL A 85 13.56 2.61 -6.14
CA VAL A 85 13.67 1.41 -6.98
C VAL A 85 12.27 0.81 -7.13
N ALA A 86 11.75 0.80 -8.36
CA ALA A 86 10.38 0.37 -8.64
C ALA A 86 10.14 -1.14 -8.41
N THR A 87 11.20 -1.95 -8.34
CA THR A 87 11.17 -3.37 -7.95
C THR A 87 11.54 -3.58 -6.47
N PRO A 88 10.59 -3.44 -5.50
CA PRO A 88 10.90 -3.55 -4.07
C PRO A 88 11.39 -4.93 -3.64
N GLY A 89 11.16 -5.96 -4.45
CA GLY A 89 11.62 -7.34 -4.23
C GLY A 89 12.97 -7.67 -4.85
N ASN A 90 13.55 -6.81 -5.68
CA ASN A 90 14.79 -7.11 -6.40
C ASN A 90 15.66 -5.86 -6.58
N PHE A 91 16.79 -5.84 -5.89
CA PHE A 91 17.84 -4.81 -5.97
C PHE A 91 19.08 -5.31 -6.75
N GLY A 92 18.99 -6.51 -7.33
CA GLY A 92 20.05 -7.10 -8.15
C GLY A 92 20.03 -6.61 -9.59
N LEU A 93 20.79 -7.27 -10.45
CA LEU A 93 20.94 -6.92 -11.87
C LEU A 93 19.64 -6.97 -12.69
N ASN A 94 18.68 -7.78 -12.25
CA ASN A 94 17.36 -7.91 -12.87
C ASN A 94 16.31 -6.98 -12.23
N GLY A 95 16.74 -6.11 -11.30
CA GLY A 95 15.90 -5.08 -10.70
C GLY A 95 16.01 -3.76 -11.45
N ASP A 96 15.05 -2.87 -11.21
CA ASP A 96 15.08 -1.52 -11.78
C ASP A 96 16.21 -0.68 -11.16
N ARG A 97 16.73 0.25 -11.95
CA ARG A 97 17.68 1.24 -11.44
C ARG A 97 16.96 2.27 -10.56
N PRO A 98 17.58 2.75 -9.47
CA PRO A 98 17.01 3.80 -8.64
C PRO A 98 16.76 5.07 -9.47
N SER A 99 15.61 5.72 -9.30
CA SER A 99 15.33 7.03 -9.88
C SER A 99 16.25 8.11 -9.33
N HIS A 100 16.51 8.06 -8.02
CA HIS A 100 17.33 9.02 -7.28
C HIS A 100 18.35 8.25 -6.42
N PRO A 101 19.48 7.81 -7.00
CA PRO A 101 20.47 6.99 -6.28
C PRO A 101 21.05 7.69 -5.05
N GLU A 102 21.42 8.97 -5.19
CA GLU A 102 22.00 9.76 -4.09
C GLU A 102 21.02 9.92 -2.92
N LEU A 103 19.73 10.12 -3.22
CA LEU A 103 18.68 10.21 -2.19
C LEU A 103 18.51 8.89 -1.44
N LEU A 104 18.50 7.77 -2.17
CA LEU A 104 18.39 6.44 -1.56
C LEU A 104 19.58 6.16 -0.66
N ASP A 105 20.79 6.50 -1.09
CA ASP A 105 22.01 6.33 -0.31
C ASP A 105 22.00 7.21 0.93
N TRP A 106 21.66 8.49 0.78
CA TRP A 106 21.56 9.44 1.88
C TRP A 106 20.53 8.99 2.94
N LEU A 107 19.32 8.62 2.53
CA LEU A 107 18.29 8.10 3.44
C LEU A 107 18.70 6.79 4.13
N SER A 108 19.47 5.94 3.44
CA SER A 108 19.94 4.67 3.99
C SER A 108 21.00 4.88 5.07
N VAL A 109 21.93 5.81 4.85
CA VAL A 109 22.93 6.20 5.86
C VAL A 109 22.23 6.85 7.06
N ASP A 110 21.35 7.83 6.84
CA ASP A 110 20.57 8.48 7.89
C ASP A 110 19.77 7.46 8.72
N PHE A 111 19.14 6.49 8.07
CA PHE A 111 18.38 5.44 8.75
C PHE A 111 19.25 4.56 9.68
N VAL A 112 20.46 4.20 9.24
CA VAL A 112 21.39 3.39 10.04
C VAL A 112 21.98 4.20 11.20
N GLU A 113 22.40 5.44 10.95
CA GLU A 113 22.96 6.35 11.96
C GLU A 113 21.95 6.67 13.08
N HIS A 114 20.66 6.73 12.75
CA HIS A 114 19.58 6.92 13.72
C HIS A 114 19.02 5.60 14.28
N GLY A 115 19.86 4.55 14.32
CA GLY A 115 19.54 3.30 15.02
C GLY A 115 18.41 2.50 14.39
N TRP A 116 18.25 2.55 13.06
CA TRP A 116 17.22 1.81 12.31
C TRP A 116 15.79 2.18 12.72
N SER A 117 15.56 3.43 13.15
CA SER A 117 14.26 3.91 13.61
C SER A 117 13.31 4.19 12.44
N LEU A 118 12.32 3.33 12.23
CA LEU A 118 11.27 3.55 11.22
C LEU A 118 10.48 4.83 11.48
N LYS A 119 10.29 5.21 12.74
CA LYS A 119 9.60 6.47 13.11
C LYS A 119 10.39 7.69 12.62
N HIS A 120 11.72 7.66 12.75
CA HIS A 120 12.58 8.73 12.24
C HIS A 120 12.50 8.82 10.71
N LEU A 121 12.65 7.68 10.03
CA LEU A 121 12.56 7.61 8.57
C LEU A 121 11.22 8.14 8.04
N HIS A 122 10.09 7.71 8.61
CA HIS A 122 8.78 8.21 8.24
C HIS A 122 8.66 9.72 8.46
N ARG A 123 9.12 10.24 9.60
CA ARG A 123 9.11 11.68 9.88
C ARG A 123 9.93 12.47 8.84
N ARG A 124 11.14 12.00 8.50
CA ARG A 124 11.99 12.64 7.47
C ARG A 124 11.29 12.69 6.12
N ILE A 125 10.66 11.60 5.70
CA ILE A 125 9.88 11.55 4.45
C ILE A 125 8.69 12.51 4.52
N MET A 126 7.85 12.41 5.55
CA MET A 126 6.60 13.17 5.65
C MET A 126 6.78 14.67 5.85
N THR A 127 7.94 15.10 6.34
CA THR A 127 8.29 16.52 6.50
C THR A 127 9.02 17.12 5.29
N SER A 128 9.33 16.31 4.27
CA SER A 128 9.97 16.79 3.03
C SER A 128 9.05 17.69 2.21
N THR A 129 9.64 18.51 1.34
CA THR A 129 8.88 19.28 0.34
C THR A 129 8.18 18.36 -0.65
N THR A 130 8.84 17.26 -1.06
CA THR A 130 8.31 16.26 -1.99
C THR A 130 7.02 15.60 -1.48
N TYR A 131 6.96 15.20 -0.20
CA TYR A 131 5.76 14.59 0.37
C TYR A 131 4.59 15.57 0.51
N ARG A 132 4.88 16.87 0.72
CA ARG A 132 3.86 17.91 0.91
C ARG A 132 3.39 18.57 -0.39
N GLN A 133 3.80 18.05 -1.55
CA GLN A 133 3.30 18.54 -2.83
C GLN A 133 1.81 18.23 -3.00
N ALA A 134 1.11 19.07 -3.76
CA ALA A 134 -0.26 18.79 -4.17
C ALA A 134 -0.27 17.81 -5.36
N SER A 135 -1.34 17.01 -5.48
CA SER A 135 -1.59 16.18 -6.66
C SER A 135 -2.13 17.00 -7.84
N TYR A 136 -2.93 18.03 -7.56
CA TYR A 136 -3.45 18.95 -8.57
C TYR A 136 -2.38 19.99 -8.96
N ARG A 137 -2.30 20.28 -10.26
CA ARG A 137 -1.45 21.31 -10.85
C ARG A 137 -2.25 22.05 -11.92
N ASP A 138 -1.80 23.26 -12.25
CA ASP A 138 -2.36 23.99 -13.37
C ASP A 138 -2.19 23.17 -14.67
N PRO A 139 -3.21 23.10 -15.56
CA PRO A 139 -3.14 22.29 -16.78
C PRO A 139 -1.96 22.63 -17.70
N THR A 140 -1.51 23.88 -17.72
CA THR A 140 -0.37 24.30 -18.57
C THR A 140 0.96 23.75 -18.06
N ASP A 141 1.18 23.80 -16.75
CA ASP A 141 2.36 23.24 -16.09
C ASP A 141 2.33 21.71 -16.11
N GLU A 142 1.15 21.11 -15.89
CA GLU A 142 0.96 19.66 -15.99
C GLU A 142 1.29 19.16 -17.40
N GLY A 143 0.83 19.83 -18.46
CA GLY A 143 1.14 19.45 -19.84
C GLY A 143 2.65 19.43 -20.13
N ARG A 144 3.40 20.42 -19.62
CA ARG A 144 4.85 20.47 -19.75
C ARG A 144 5.54 19.35 -18.98
N ALA A 145 5.11 19.10 -17.74
CA ALA A 145 5.70 18.07 -16.89
C ALA A 145 5.42 16.66 -17.44
N VAL A 146 4.20 16.40 -17.92
CA VAL A 146 3.81 15.13 -18.54
C VAL A 146 4.59 14.86 -19.83
N ALA A 147 4.95 15.89 -20.59
CA ALA A 147 5.78 15.71 -21.79
C ALA A 147 7.20 15.23 -21.47
N VAL A 148 7.74 15.57 -20.29
CA VAL A 148 9.10 15.19 -19.86
C VAL A 148 9.10 13.90 -19.05
N ASP A 149 8.18 13.77 -18.10
CA ASP A 149 8.06 12.64 -17.18
C ASP A 149 6.59 12.24 -16.98
N PRO A 150 5.99 11.53 -17.96
CA PRO A 150 4.60 11.09 -17.89
C PRO A 150 4.31 10.19 -16.68
N ALA A 151 5.31 9.42 -16.24
CA ALA A 151 5.17 8.47 -15.14
C ALA A 151 5.34 9.11 -13.75
N ASN A 152 5.62 10.42 -13.68
CA ASN A 152 5.92 11.14 -12.45
C ASN A 152 7.02 10.47 -11.61
N ARG A 153 8.03 9.90 -12.28
CA ARG A 153 9.19 9.26 -11.64
C ARG A 153 10.08 10.26 -10.91
N LEU A 154 10.09 11.51 -11.35
CA LEU A 154 10.82 12.65 -10.77
C LEU A 154 10.02 13.37 -9.67
N LEU A 155 8.79 12.94 -9.38
CA LEU A 155 7.95 13.44 -8.29
C LEU A 155 7.72 14.95 -8.36
N TRP A 156 7.25 15.42 -9.51
CA TRP A 156 6.86 16.80 -9.76
C TRP A 156 5.44 17.13 -9.21
N ARG A 157 4.67 16.10 -8.85
CA ARG A 157 3.42 16.18 -8.07
C ARG A 157 3.27 15.00 -7.11
N ALA A 158 2.30 15.08 -6.18
CA ALA A 158 1.90 13.92 -5.37
C ALA A 158 1.08 12.91 -6.20
N ASN A 159 1.42 11.62 -6.08
CA ASN A 159 0.77 10.54 -6.82
C ASN A 159 -0.53 10.10 -6.13
N LEU A 160 -1.65 10.25 -6.83
CA LEU A 160 -2.89 9.61 -6.39
C LEU A 160 -2.71 8.09 -6.36
N ARG A 161 -2.94 7.51 -5.19
CA ARG A 161 -2.80 6.07 -4.94
C ARG A 161 -4.14 5.50 -4.49
N ARG A 162 -4.51 4.36 -5.09
CA ARG A 162 -5.68 3.61 -4.66
C ARG A 162 -5.38 2.92 -3.33
N ILE A 163 -6.29 2.97 -2.37
CA ILE A 163 -6.09 2.35 -1.07
C ILE A 163 -6.24 0.82 -1.15
N GLU A 164 -5.54 0.11 -0.26
CA GLU A 164 -5.52 -1.36 -0.21
C GLU A 164 -6.82 -1.93 0.39
N ALA A 165 -7.13 -3.20 0.10
CA ALA A 165 -8.34 -3.90 0.55
C ALA A 165 -8.72 -3.67 2.03
N GLU A 166 -7.77 -3.85 2.94
CA GLU A 166 -7.97 -3.70 4.38
C GLU A 166 -8.29 -2.25 4.74
N ILE A 167 -7.66 -1.30 4.06
CA ILE A 167 -7.92 0.14 4.24
C ILE A 167 -9.31 0.48 3.69
N VAL A 168 -9.73 -0.06 2.54
CA VAL A 168 -11.11 0.13 2.04
C VAL A 168 -12.12 -0.32 3.08
N ARG A 169 -12.01 -1.57 3.55
CA ARG A 169 -12.95 -2.12 4.53
C ARG A 169 -12.94 -1.34 5.86
N ASP A 170 -11.75 -1.04 6.38
CA ASP A 170 -11.62 -0.32 7.65
C ASP A 170 -12.09 1.13 7.53
N SER A 171 -11.93 1.77 6.36
CA SER A 171 -12.46 3.12 6.09
C SER A 171 -13.99 3.12 6.10
N VAL A 172 -14.63 2.15 5.43
CA VAL A 172 -16.10 2.00 5.44
C VAL A 172 -16.64 1.82 6.87
N LEU A 173 -15.92 1.05 7.72
CA LEU A 173 -16.26 0.89 9.14
C LEU A 173 -16.00 2.16 9.97
N ALA A 174 -14.95 2.91 9.65
CA ALA A 174 -14.56 4.11 10.39
C ALA A 174 -15.57 5.24 10.16
N VAL A 175 -16.00 5.46 8.92
CA VAL A 175 -16.95 6.51 8.56
C VAL A 175 -18.35 6.21 9.10
N SER A 176 -18.77 4.94 9.12
CA SER A 176 -20.00 4.51 9.77
C SER A 176 -19.98 4.62 11.30
N GLY A 177 -18.79 4.77 11.90
CA GLY A 177 -18.61 4.82 13.36
C GLY A 177 -18.74 3.46 14.04
N ARG A 178 -18.68 2.37 13.28
CA ARG A 178 -18.78 0.99 13.81
C ARG A 178 -17.44 0.29 13.98
N LEU A 179 -16.34 0.88 13.47
CA LEU A 179 -15.00 0.31 13.59
C LEU A 179 -14.63 0.06 15.06
N ASP A 180 -14.21 -1.17 15.37
CA ASP A 180 -13.60 -1.53 16.64
C ASP A 180 -12.06 -1.42 16.54
N PRO A 181 -11.44 -0.40 17.18
CA PRO A 181 -10.00 -0.16 17.09
C PRO A 181 -9.17 -0.97 18.10
N THR A 182 -9.78 -1.88 18.88
CA THR A 182 -9.13 -2.58 19.99
C THR A 182 -7.88 -3.35 19.53
N PRO A 183 -6.68 -3.02 20.07
CA PRO A 183 -5.44 -3.64 19.65
C PRO A 183 -5.24 -5.02 20.29
N GLY A 184 -4.74 -5.98 19.51
CA GLY A 184 -4.34 -7.32 19.99
C GLY A 184 -5.50 -8.19 20.47
N GLY A 185 -5.26 -9.46 20.79
CA GLY A 185 -6.30 -10.43 21.16
C GLY A 185 -6.55 -11.47 20.07
N GLN A 186 -7.55 -12.34 20.28
CA GLN A 186 -7.79 -13.48 19.39
C GLN A 186 -8.25 -13.04 17.99
N PRO A 187 -7.85 -13.76 16.93
CA PRO A 187 -8.29 -13.47 15.57
C PRO A 187 -9.79 -13.72 15.43
N VAL A 188 -10.47 -12.87 14.65
CA VAL A 188 -11.89 -13.05 14.33
C VAL A 188 -12.00 -14.08 13.20
N MET A 189 -12.77 -15.13 13.45
CA MET A 189 -12.93 -16.24 12.50
C MET A 189 -13.79 -15.81 11.31
N LEU A 190 -13.57 -16.43 10.15
CA LEU A 190 -14.42 -16.27 8.98
C LEU A 190 -15.43 -17.43 8.91
N THR A 191 -16.61 -17.17 8.36
CA THR A 191 -17.58 -18.23 8.03
C THR A 191 -17.00 -19.10 6.91
N THR A 192 -17.39 -20.37 6.88
CA THR A 192 -17.02 -21.30 5.79
C THR A 192 -18.30 -21.81 5.13
N PRO A 193 -19.02 -20.96 4.38
CA PRO A 193 -20.30 -21.37 3.83
C PRO A 193 -20.11 -22.26 2.60
N THR A 194 -21.08 -23.13 2.37
CA THR A 194 -21.12 -24.12 1.27
C THR A 194 -21.11 -23.46 -0.11
N ASN A 195 -21.58 -22.22 -0.21
CA ASN A 195 -21.58 -21.41 -1.43
C ASN A 195 -20.23 -20.71 -1.72
N GLY A 196 -19.22 -20.91 -0.87
CA GLY A 196 -17.89 -20.32 -1.03
C GLY A 196 -17.79 -18.83 -0.71
N LEU A 197 -18.85 -18.17 -0.23
CA LEU A 197 -18.85 -16.73 0.10
C LEU A 197 -18.47 -16.47 1.56
N SER A 198 -17.18 -16.48 1.89
CA SER A 198 -16.73 -16.27 3.27
C SER A 198 -17.04 -14.84 3.76
N THR A 199 -17.70 -14.74 4.91
CA THR A 199 -18.02 -13.51 5.63
C THR A 199 -17.37 -13.52 7.01
N VAL A 200 -17.37 -12.40 7.72
CA VAL A 200 -16.83 -12.36 9.09
C VAL A 200 -17.79 -13.08 10.03
N LYS A 201 -17.32 -14.10 10.75
CA LYS A 201 -18.15 -14.83 11.72
C LYS A 201 -18.35 -13.95 12.95
N PRO A 202 -19.60 -13.81 13.45
CA PRO A 202 -19.84 -13.22 14.76
C PRO A 202 -19.00 -13.94 15.82
N GLY A 203 -18.18 -13.16 16.52
CA GLY A 203 -17.40 -13.63 17.66
C GLY A 203 -18.23 -13.55 18.96
N PRO A 204 -17.63 -13.90 20.11
CA PRO A 204 -18.30 -13.79 21.41
C PRO A 204 -18.67 -12.34 21.76
N MET A 205 -17.99 -11.34 21.18
CA MET A 205 -18.32 -9.92 21.33
C MET A 205 -19.14 -9.43 20.14
N PRO A 206 -20.21 -8.63 20.35
CA PRO A 206 -21.01 -8.04 19.26
C PRO A 206 -20.19 -7.21 18.25
N THR A 207 -19.10 -6.59 18.69
CA THR A 207 -18.22 -5.77 17.84
C THR A 207 -17.23 -6.58 17.01
N SER A 208 -17.15 -7.90 17.21
CA SER A 208 -16.17 -8.77 16.54
C SER A 208 -16.23 -8.67 15.02
N VAL A 209 -17.44 -8.48 14.46
CA VAL A 209 -17.65 -8.33 13.01
C VAL A 209 -17.08 -7.03 12.44
N ASN A 210 -16.94 -5.99 13.27
CA ASN A 210 -16.51 -4.65 12.87
C ASN A 210 -15.06 -4.36 13.26
N ARG A 211 -14.30 -5.40 13.60
CA ARG A 211 -12.90 -5.26 13.97
C ARG A 211 -12.04 -4.91 12.76
N ARG A 212 -10.94 -4.20 13.02
CA ARG A 212 -9.93 -3.88 12.00
C ARG A 212 -9.52 -5.13 11.22
N SER A 213 -9.38 -4.98 9.90
CA SER A 213 -9.15 -6.07 8.97
C SER A 213 -7.89 -6.88 9.29
N VAL A 214 -6.88 -6.26 9.90
CA VAL A 214 -5.64 -6.91 10.35
C VAL A 214 -5.86 -8.00 11.43
N TYR A 215 -6.99 -7.98 12.14
CA TYR A 215 -7.33 -8.97 13.16
C TYR A 215 -8.26 -10.08 12.65
N LEU A 216 -8.60 -10.07 11.36
CA LEU A 216 -9.37 -11.15 10.75
C LEU A 216 -8.45 -12.34 10.44
N LEU A 217 -8.96 -13.56 10.62
CA LEU A 217 -8.20 -14.75 10.30
C LEU A 217 -7.95 -14.84 8.79
N ALA A 218 -6.69 -14.69 8.38
CA ALA A 218 -6.28 -14.94 7.00
C ALA A 218 -6.26 -16.47 6.72
N ARG A 219 -7.11 -16.92 5.80
CA ARG A 219 -7.18 -18.33 5.36
C ARG A 219 -6.77 -18.44 3.89
N ARG A 220 -6.05 -19.52 3.55
CA ARG A 220 -5.60 -19.78 2.17
C ARG A 220 -6.74 -20.18 1.21
N VAL A 221 -7.68 -20.98 1.69
CA VAL A 221 -8.74 -21.60 0.87
C VAL A 221 -10.04 -20.78 0.88
N TYR A 222 -10.26 -20.02 1.95
CA TYR A 222 -11.50 -19.27 2.19
C TYR A 222 -11.17 -17.85 2.63
N PRO A 223 -10.58 -17.02 1.75
CA PRO A 223 -10.32 -15.62 2.05
C PRO A 223 -11.64 -14.85 2.22
N LEU A 224 -11.60 -13.72 2.94
CA LEU A 224 -12.75 -12.83 3.02
C LEU A 224 -13.01 -12.24 1.62
N ARG A 225 -14.18 -12.51 1.05
CA ARG A 225 -14.51 -12.15 -0.35
C ARG A 225 -14.38 -10.67 -0.64
N PHE A 226 -14.80 -9.82 0.30
CA PHE A 226 -14.66 -8.38 0.16
C PHE A 226 -13.18 -8.00 -0.03
N LEU A 227 -12.28 -8.54 0.80
CA LEU A 227 -10.84 -8.22 0.68
C LEU A 227 -10.23 -8.80 -0.59
N GLU A 228 -10.59 -10.04 -0.96
CA GLU A 228 -10.15 -10.70 -2.19
C GLU A 228 -10.48 -9.84 -3.42
N LEU A 229 -11.70 -9.29 -3.49
CA LEU A 229 -12.14 -8.46 -4.60
C LEU A 229 -11.36 -7.15 -4.72
N PHE A 230 -10.91 -6.57 -3.60
CA PHE A 230 -10.08 -5.37 -3.55
C PHE A 230 -8.57 -5.67 -3.58
N ASP A 231 -8.17 -6.73 -4.28
CA ASP A 231 -6.76 -7.07 -4.56
C ASP A 231 -5.95 -7.44 -3.29
N SER A 232 -6.59 -7.99 -2.26
CA SER A 232 -5.88 -8.53 -1.09
C SER A 232 -4.83 -9.57 -1.52
N PRO A 233 -3.63 -9.57 -0.91
CA PRO A 233 -2.57 -10.49 -1.28
C PRO A 233 -2.99 -11.95 -1.08
N VAL A 234 -2.71 -12.79 -2.08
CA VAL A 234 -2.93 -14.23 -1.99
C VAL A 234 -1.81 -14.87 -1.17
N VAL A 235 -2.19 -15.62 -0.14
CA VAL A 235 -1.28 -16.21 0.85
C VAL A 235 -0.25 -17.23 0.29
N PRO A 236 -0.48 -17.95 -0.83
CA PRO A 236 0.50 -18.94 -1.31
C PRO A 236 1.82 -18.37 -1.82
N VAL A 237 1.86 -17.10 -2.24
CA VAL A 237 3.05 -16.48 -2.85
C VAL A 237 3.49 -15.24 -2.08
N ASN A 238 4.78 -14.91 -2.17
CA ASN A 238 5.28 -13.68 -1.58
C ASN A 238 4.75 -12.47 -2.35
N CYS A 239 4.05 -11.56 -1.67
CA CYS A 239 3.63 -10.28 -2.23
C CYS A 239 4.67 -9.21 -1.85
N THR A 240 5.43 -8.73 -2.84
CA THR A 240 6.41 -7.65 -2.64
C THR A 240 5.87 -6.27 -2.99
N LYS A 241 4.88 -6.24 -3.89
CA LYS A 241 4.08 -5.08 -4.28
C LYS A 241 2.64 -5.56 -4.45
N ARG A 242 1.68 -4.83 -3.87
CA ARG A 242 0.27 -5.15 -4.02
C ARG A 242 -0.24 -4.62 -5.37
N PRO A 243 -1.02 -5.41 -6.13
CA PRO A 243 -1.69 -4.90 -7.30
C PRO A 243 -2.76 -3.88 -6.89
N GLN A 244 -2.98 -2.89 -7.76
CA GLN A 244 -4.07 -1.93 -7.63
C GLN A 244 -4.89 -2.02 -8.90
N SER A 245 -6.08 -2.61 -8.81
CA SER A 245 -7.00 -2.74 -9.93
C SER A 245 -8.15 -1.74 -9.77
N ALA A 246 -8.67 -1.24 -10.89
CA ALA A 246 -9.90 -0.46 -10.94
C ALA A 246 -10.90 -1.23 -11.83
N THR A 247 -11.53 -2.26 -11.27
CA THR A 247 -12.43 -3.14 -12.02
C THR A 247 -13.88 -2.76 -11.77
N VAL A 248 -14.73 -3.02 -12.77
CA VAL A 248 -16.19 -2.83 -12.66
C VAL A 248 -16.77 -3.66 -11.50
N LEU A 249 -16.22 -4.85 -11.24
CA LEU A 249 -16.66 -5.71 -10.14
C LEU A 249 -16.45 -5.07 -8.76
N GLN A 250 -15.34 -4.34 -8.56
CA GLN A 250 -15.10 -3.61 -7.31
C GLN A 250 -16.16 -2.51 -7.11
N SER A 251 -16.47 -1.74 -8.15
CA SER A 251 -17.52 -0.70 -8.09
C SER A 251 -18.90 -1.30 -7.84
N LEU A 252 -19.24 -2.40 -8.53
CA LEU A 252 -20.50 -3.12 -8.31
C LEU A 252 -20.60 -3.69 -6.90
N ALA A 253 -19.49 -4.12 -6.31
CA ALA A 253 -19.49 -4.59 -4.92
C ALA A 253 -19.69 -3.46 -3.92
N LEU A 254 -19.14 -2.25 -4.13
CA LEU A 254 -19.47 -1.11 -3.28
C LEU A 254 -20.97 -0.77 -3.36
N LEU A 255 -21.54 -0.83 -4.56
CA LEU A 255 -22.94 -0.52 -4.77
C LEU A 255 -23.89 -1.59 -4.20
N ASN A 256 -23.55 -2.88 -4.28
CA ASN A 256 -24.49 -3.97 -4.00
C ASN A 256 -24.15 -4.81 -2.76
N SER A 257 -22.98 -4.61 -2.13
CA SER A 257 -22.61 -5.39 -0.96
C SER A 257 -23.49 -5.02 0.23
N GLN A 258 -24.13 -6.03 0.84
CA GLN A 258 -24.88 -5.85 2.08
C GLN A 258 -24.02 -5.19 3.18
N PHE A 259 -22.73 -5.52 3.23
CA PHE A 259 -21.80 -4.87 4.15
C PHE A 259 -21.77 -3.35 3.96
N VAL A 260 -21.62 -2.87 2.71
CA VAL A 260 -21.56 -1.43 2.43
C VAL A 260 -22.91 -0.76 2.67
N VAL A 261 -24.02 -1.40 2.29
CA VAL A 261 -25.38 -0.92 2.55
C VAL A 261 -25.63 -0.76 4.07
N ASP A 262 -25.25 -1.75 4.87
CA ASP A 262 -25.41 -1.71 6.33
C ASP A 262 -24.54 -0.62 6.98
N GLN A 263 -23.34 -0.39 6.44
CA GLN A 263 -22.46 0.68 6.91
C GLN A 263 -22.93 2.07 6.46
N ALA A 264 -23.53 2.18 5.26
CA ALA A 264 -24.13 3.43 4.78
C ALA A 264 -25.33 3.84 5.65
N ALA A 265 -26.18 2.89 6.06
CA ALA A 265 -27.28 3.16 6.98
C ALA A 265 -26.76 3.66 8.34
N ALA A 266 -25.74 3.01 8.89
CA ALA A 266 -25.11 3.43 10.13
C ALA A 266 -24.42 4.80 10.03
N MET A 267 -23.83 5.10 8.87
CA MET A 267 -23.28 6.41 8.58
C MET A 267 -24.38 7.48 8.54
N ALA A 268 -25.52 7.19 7.92
CA ALA A 268 -26.68 8.10 7.91
C ALA A 268 -27.19 8.39 9.33
N ASP A 269 -27.33 7.36 10.17
CA ASP A 269 -27.72 7.54 11.59
C ASP A 269 -26.70 8.35 12.39
N ARG A 270 -25.40 8.19 12.08
CA ARG A 270 -24.33 9.01 12.66
C ARG A 270 -24.45 10.46 12.20
N VAL A 271 -24.73 10.72 10.92
CA VAL A 271 -24.94 12.06 10.37
C VAL A 271 -26.15 12.71 11.06
N ARG A 272 -27.31 12.04 11.11
CA ARG A 272 -28.53 12.53 11.78
C ARG A 272 -28.29 12.97 13.21
N ARG A 273 -27.57 12.17 14.00
CA ARG A 273 -27.25 12.52 15.40
C ARG A 273 -26.45 13.81 15.52
N GLN A 274 -25.64 14.14 14.50
CA GLN A 274 -24.72 15.27 14.54
C GLN A 274 -25.29 16.55 13.89
N SER A 275 -26.16 16.41 12.89
CA SER A 275 -26.77 17.51 12.14
C SER A 275 -28.22 17.80 12.50
N LYS A 276 -28.90 16.89 13.21
CA LYS A 276 -30.37 16.88 13.35
C LYS A 276 -31.03 16.91 11.95
N ASP A 277 -32.15 17.63 11.82
CA ASP A 277 -32.98 17.69 10.61
C ASP A 277 -32.59 18.80 9.62
N ASP A 278 -31.42 19.42 9.75
CA ASP A 278 -30.93 20.40 8.76
C ASP A 278 -30.25 19.69 7.57
N PRO A 279 -30.83 19.73 6.35
CA PRO A 279 -30.27 19.05 5.18
C PRO A 279 -28.89 19.56 4.78
N VAL A 280 -28.61 20.86 4.96
CA VAL A 280 -27.31 21.43 4.60
C VAL A 280 -26.23 20.95 5.56
N ALA A 281 -26.54 20.90 6.85
CA ALA A 281 -25.65 20.32 7.85
C ALA A 281 -25.45 18.82 7.63
N GLN A 282 -26.49 18.07 7.23
CA GLN A 282 -26.40 16.64 6.91
C GLN A 282 -25.41 16.39 5.76
N ILE A 283 -25.55 17.10 4.64
CA ILE A 283 -24.65 16.99 3.48
C ILE A 283 -23.21 17.28 3.91
N ARG A 284 -22.98 18.38 4.64
CA ARG A 284 -21.65 18.74 5.14
C ARG A 284 -21.03 17.65 6.01
N TRP A 285 -21.80 17.09 6.95
CA TRP A 285 -21.30 16.03 7.82
C TRP A 285 -20.99 14.76 7.04
N ALA A 286 -21.83 14.38 6.06
CA ALA A 286 -21.59 13.23 5.21
C ALA A 286 -20.28 13.36 4.41
N TYR A 287 -20.04 14.54 3.81
CA TYR A 287 -18.81 14.84 3.08
C TYR A 287 -17.57 14.83 3.99
N ARG A 288 -17.63 15.45 5.16
CA ARG A 288 -16.51 15.43 6.12
C ARG A 288 -16.17 14.01 6.59
N LEU A 289 -17.17 13.18 6.81
CA LEU A 289 -16.97 11.79 7.23
C LEU A 289 -16.38 10.93 6.11
N ALA A 290 -16.95 10.98 4.91
CA ALA A 290 -16.51 10.13 3.80
C ALA A 290 -15.24 10.64 3.11
N LEU A 291 -15.16 11.94 2.83
CA LEU A 291 -14.16 12.54 1.94
C LEU A 291 -13.19 13.48 2.67
N SER A 292 -13.36 13.70 3.98
CA SER A 292 -12.50 14.58 4.79
C SER A 292 -12.40 16.03 4.30
N ARG A 293 -13.40 16.52 3.55
CA ARG A 293 -13.51 17.90 3.07
C ARG A 293 -14.94 18.41 3.11
N GLU A 294 -15.11 19.70 2.81
CA GLU A 294 -16.42 20.30 2.56
C GLU A 294 -16.92 19.98 1.14
N PRO A 295 -18.23 19.87 0.92
CA PRO A 295 -18.81 19.89 -0.42
C PRO A 295 -18.61 21.28 -1.05
N ASP A 296 -18.34 21.32 -2.34
CA ASP A 296 -18.38 22.59 -3.08
C ASP A 296 -19.83 23.08 -3.31
N GLY A 297 -19.98 24.27 -3.90
CA GLY A 297 -21.29 24.86 -4.14
C GLY A 297 -22.19 24.00 -5.04
N GLY A 298 -21.63 23.44 -6.12
CA GLY A 298 -22.37 22.62 -7.08
C GLY A 298 -22.72 21.24 -6.53
N GLU A 299 -21.78 20.60 -5.82
CA GLU A 299 -21.98 19.34 -5.10
C GLU A 299 -23.08 19.48 -4.04
N ARG A 300 -23.06 20.56 -3.26
CA ARG A 300 -24.10 20.84 -2.26
C ARG A 300 -25.47 21.01 -2.90
N ASP A 301 -25.55 21.74 -4.01
CA ASP A 301 -26.81 21.96 -4.72
C ASP A 301 -27.34 20.67 -5.38
N ALA A 302 -26.45 19.84 -5.93
CA ALA A 302 -26.80 18.52 -6.45
C ALA A 302 -27.31 17.59 -5.34
N CYS A 303 -26.61 17.51 -4.20
CA CYS A 303 -27.02 16.69 -3.06
C CYS A 303 -28.37 17.16 -2.47
N ARG A 304 -28.60 18.47 -2.40
CA ARG A 304 -29.88 19.01 -1.93
C ARG A 304 -31.04 18.61 -2.84
N ARG A 305 -30.86 18.69 -4.17
CA ARG A 305 -31.87 18.23 -5.14
C ARG A 305 -32.12 16.73 -5.00
N PHE A 306 -31.05 15.93 -4.95
CA PHE A 306 -31.13 14.49 -4.76
C PHE A 306 -31.91 14.10 -3.49
N LEU A 307 -31.61 14.73 -2.34
CA LEU A 307 -32.33 14.46 -1.10
C LEU A 307 -33.81 14.83 -1.20
N ALA A 308 -34.16 15.94 -1.87
CA ALA A 308 -35.55 16.34 -2.06
C ALA A 308 -36.32 15.37 -2.98
N GLU A 309 -35.71 14.94 -4.09
CA GLU A 309 -36.28 13.98 -5.03
C GLU A 309 -36.50 12.62 -4.37
N GLN A 310 -35.51 12.09 -3.65
CA GLN A 310 -35.64 10.80 -2.96
C GLN A 310 -36.57 10.83 -1.75
N SER A 311 -36.73 11.98 -1.08
CA SER A 311 -37.71 12.09 -0.01
C SER A 311 -39.15 12.17 -0.52
N ALA A 312 -39.34 12.54 -1.79
CA ALA A 312 -40.65 12.62 -2.44
C ALA A 312 -41.11 11.27 -3.03
N ASP A 313 -40.19 10.33 -3.26
CA ASP A 313 -40.52 8.97 -3.69
C ASP A 313 -41.16 8.20 -2.52
N GLU A 314 -42.45 7.84 -2.66
CA GLU A 314 -43.24 7.11 -1.65
C GLU A 314 -42.73 5.68 -1.38
N SER A 315 -41.67 5.24 -2.06
CA SER A 315 -41.04 3.92 -1.89
C SER A 315 -40.43 3.69 -0.49
N GLY A 316 -40.47 4.68 0.41
CA GLY A 316 -40.04 4.54 1.81
C GLY A 316 -38.53 4.38 1.98
N LYS A 317 -37.75 4.74 0.95
CA LYS A 317 -36.29 4.64 0.97
C LYS A 317 -35.68 5.81 1.73
N ASP A 318 -34.70 5.49 2.57
CA ASP A 318 -33.95 6.48 3.33
C ASP A 318 -33.01 7.28 2.41
N ALA A 319 -33.42 8.49 2.02
CA ALA A 319 -32.65 9.38 1.13
C ALA A 319 -31.24 9.68 1.65
N LEU A 320 -31.06 9.79 2.97
CA LEU A 320 -29.75 10.08 3.57
C LEU A 320 -28.84 8.84 3.54
N ARG A 321 -29.40 7.64 3.73
CA ARG A 321 -28.66 6.39 3.53
C ARG A 321 -28.15 6.29 2.09
N ASP A 322 -29.01 6.59 1.12
CA ASP A 322 -28.64 6.49 -0.30
C ASP A 322 -27.55 7.53 -0.66
N LEU A 323 -27.61 8.75 -0.09
CA LEU A 323 -26.53 9.74 -0.19
C LEU A 323 -25.22 9.21 0.41
N CYS A 324 -25.26 8.64 1.62
CA CYS A 324 -24.08 8.07 2.26
C CYS A 324 -23.49 6.93 1.42
N GLN A 325 -24.33 6.04 0.88
CA GLN A 325 -23.90 4.95 0.02
C GLN A 325 -23.25 5.47 -1.27
N MET A 326 -23.83 6.49 -1.90
CA MET A 326 -23.25 7.15 -3.07
C MET A 326 -21.85 7.67 -2.77
N LEU A 327 -21.65 8.35 -1.64
CA LEU A 327 -20.34 8.88 -1.24
C LEU A 327 -19.30 7.76 -1.04
N LEU A 328 -19.68 6.63 -0.43
CA LEU A 328 -18.79 5.46 -0.28
C LEU A 328 -18.42 4.80 -1.61
N CYS A 329 -19.24 5.00 -2.65
CA CYS A 329 -18.99 4.48 -4.00
C CYS A 329 -18.16 5.43 -4.88
N THR A 330 -17.85 6.64 -4.41
CA THR A 330 -17.06 7.60 -5.21
C THR A 330 -15.62 7.13 -5.38
N ASN A 331 -14.99 7.55 -6.48
CA ASN A 331 -13.56 7.35 -6.65
C ASN A 331 -12.78 8.05 -5.53
N GLU A 332 -13.17 9.27 -5.15
CA GLU A 332 -12.48 10.03 -4.10
C GLU A 332 -12.37 9.26 -2.78
N PHE A 333 -13.36 8.44 -2.43
CA PHE A 333 -13.31 7.57 -1.25
C PHE A 333 -12.21 6.49 -1.30
N LEU A 334 -11.81 6.07 -2.50
CA LEU A 334 -10.86 4.97 -2.74
C LEU A 334 -9.45 5.43 -3.07
N TYR A 335 -9.23 6.73 -3.26
CA TYR A 335 -7.93 7.29 -3.61
C TYR A 335 -7.47 8.26 -2.54
N VAL A 336 -6.18 8.25 -2.27
CA VAL A 336 -5.51 9.21 -1.38
C VAL A 336 -4.30 9.79 -2.10
N PRO A 337 -3.86 11.01 -1.76
CA PRO A 337 -2.61 11.57 -2.27
C PRO A 337 -1.35 10.81 -1.80
#